data_AF-A0A2D7GD95-F1
#
_entry.id   AF-A0A2D7GD95-F1
#
_cell.length_a   1.000
_cell.length_b   1.000
_cell.length_c   1.000
_cell.angle_alpha   90.00
_cell.angle_beta   90.00
_cell.angle_gamma   90.00
#
_symmetry.space_group_name_H-M   'P 1'
#
loop_
_entity.id
_entity.type
_entity.pdbx_description
1 polymer ?
#
loop_
_entity_poly.entity_id
_entity_poly.type
_entity_poly.pdbx_seq_one_letter_code
_entity_poly.pdbx_strand_id
1 'polypeptide(L)'
;MEFVAVLAISSLFGGMLLFSIGFGALSFKLLEGKVARRFIRETFPYFYLWVLVNSLTAALVCYFVNKTSFIFLMIIFLTTIPNHRILMPAINDASDSGNKKKFRNLHGFSVLITFSHIVLSAYCLSFLL
;
A
#
# COMPACT_ATOMS: atom_id res chain seq x y z
N MET A 1 5.16 24.75 -4.70
CA MET A 1 5.32 23.28 -4.86
C MET A 1 5.18 22.53 -3.53
N GLU A 2 5.65 23.07 -2.41
CA GLU A 2 5.50 22.45 -1.08
C GLU A 2 4.06 22.06 -0.71
N PHE A 3 3.11 23.00 -0.83
CA PHE A 3 1.69 22.69 -0.57
C PHE A 3 1.18 21.50 -1.40
N VAL A 4 1.55 21.44 -2.68
CA VAL A 4 1.19 20.32 -3.57
C VAL A 4 1.88 19.02 -3.13
N ALA A 5 3.13 19.08 -2.65
CA ALA A 5 3.84 17.93 -2.11
C ALA A 5 3.15 17.39 -0.85
N VAL A 6 2.77 18.27 0.08
CA VAL A 6 2.02 17.90 1.30
C VAL A 6 0.70 17.22 0.94
N LEU A 7 -0.07 17.78 0.00
CA LEU A 7 -1.33 17.16 -0.45
C LEU A 7 -1.10 15.79 -1.10
N ALA A 8 -0.09 15.67 -1.98
CA ALA A 8 0.21 14.43 -2.68
C ALA A 8 0.65 13.31 -1.70
N ILE A 9 1.56 13.62 -0.77
CA ILE A 9 2.00 12.65 0.24
C ILE A 9 0.86 12.33 1.21
N SER A 10 0.03 13.30 1.60
CA SER A 10 -1.13 13.06 2.48
C SER A 10 -2.16 12.15 1.82
N SER A 11 -2.40 12.30 0.51
CA SER A 11 -3.25 11.41 -0.28
C SER A 11 -2.74 9.97 -0.27
N LEU A 12 -1.42 9.79 -0.48
CA LEU A 12 -0.78 8.48 -0.40
C LEU A 12 -0.90 7.85 1.00
N PHE A 13 -0.48 8.59 2.03
CA PHE A 13 -0.49 8.16 3.43
C PHE A 13 -1.90 7.80 3.91
N GLY A 14 -2.85 8.73 3.73
CA GLY A 14 -4.24 8.56 4.15
C GLY A 14 -4.94 7.43 3.40
N GLY A 15 -4.71 7.31 2.09
CA GLY A 15 -5.27 6.22 1.29
C GLY A 15 -4.77 4.84 1.74
N MET A 16 -3.47 4.70 2.03
CA MET A 16 -2.93 3.45 2.56
C MET A 16 -3.47 3.13 3.96
N LEU A 17 -3.53 4.11 4.87
CA LEU A 17 -4.10 3.92 6.21
C LEU A 17 -5.56 3.49 6.16
N LEU A 18 -6.39 4.18 5.37
CA LEU A 18 -7.81 3.89 5.24
C LEU A 18 -8.03 2.48 4.71
N PHE A 19 -7.26 2.06 3.70
CA PHE A 19 -7.36 0.73 3.14
C PHE A 19 -6.89 -0.36 4.13
N SER A 20 -5.71 -0.19 4.73
CA SER A 20 -5.08 -1.19 5.59
C SER A 20 -5.80 -1.37 6.93
N ILE A 21 -6.17 -0.27 7.60
CA ILE A 21 -6.78 -0.32 8.94
C ILE A 21 -8.31 -0.41 8.83
N GLY A 22 -8.91 0.40 7.95
CA GLY A 22 -10.37 0.49 7.82
C GLY A 22 -10.93 -0.62 6.95
N PHE A 23 -10.62 -0.59 5.67
CA PHE A 23 -11.32 -1.37 4.65
C PHE A 23 -11.18 -2.89 4.84
N GLY A 24 -9.96 -3.37 5.14
CA GLY A 24 -9.70 -4.78 5.41
C GLY A 24 -10.52 -5.32 6.59
N ALA A 25 -10.43 -4.64 7.73
CA ALA A 25 -11.12 -5.04 8.96
C ALA A 25 -12.65 -4.98 8.81
N LEU A 26 -13.17 -3.91 8.20
CA LEU A 26 -14.61 -3.75 7.98
C LEU A 26 -15.17 -4.80 7.03
N SER A 27 -14.43 -5.21 6.00
CA SER A 27 -14.88 -6.25 5.07
C SER A 27 -15.08 -7.59 5.76
N PHE A 28 -14.15 -8.00 6.64
CA PHE A 28 -14.32 -9.24 7.41
C PHE A 28 -15.36 -9.14 8.53
N LYS A 29 -15.65 -7.92 9.01
CA LYS A 29 -16.68 -7.67 10.02
C LYS A 29 -18.10 -7.67 9.43
N LEU A 30 -18.27 -7.12 8.23
CA LEU A 30 -19.58 -6.81 7.65
C LEU A 30 -20.06 -7.83 6.61
N LEU A 31 -19.17 -8.68 6.08
CA LEU A 31 -19.49 -9.64 5.03
C LEU A 31 -19.26 -11.08 5.50
N GLU A 32 -20.02 -12.02 4.94
CA GLU A 32 -19.79 -13.45 5.15
C GLU A 32 -18.39 -13.87 4.69
N GLY A 33 -17.75 -14.81 5.38
CA GLY A 33 -16.32 -15.10 5.18
C GLY A 33 -15.89 -15.52 3.76
N LYS A 34 -16.79 -16.10 2.93
CA LYS A 34 -16.50 -16.36 1.51
C LYS A 34 -16.61 -15.08 0.67
N VAL A 35 -17.65 -14.28 0.91
CA VAL A 35 -17.89 -13.00 0.24
C VAL A 35 -16.80 -11.99 0.59
N ALA A 36 -16.43 -11.85 1.87
CA ALA A 36 -15.36 -10.99 2.35
C ALA A 36 -14.02 -11.27 1.66
N ARG A 37 -13.64 -12.55 1.57
CA ARG A 37 -12.39 -12.97 0.93
C ARG A 37 -12.37 -12.63 -0.56
N ARG A 38 -13.46 -12.89 -1.28
CA ARG A 38 -13.59 -12.54 -2.70
C ARG A 38 -13.53 -11.02 -2.90
N PHE A 39 -14.30 -10.28 -2.12
CA PHE A 39 -14.37 -8.82 -2.16
C PHE A 39 -12.99 -8.19 -1.94
N ILE A 40 -12.29 -8.60 -0.88
CA ILE A 40 -10.93 -8.13 -0.60
C ILE A 40 -9.97 -8.44 -1.75
N ARG A 41 -10.01 -9.66 -2.32
CA ARG A 41 -9.18 -10.02 -3.48
C ARG A 41 -9.40 -9.11 -4.69
N GLU A 42 -10.64 -8.84 -5.01
CA GLU A 42 -11.02 -7.99 -6.15
C GLU A 42 -10.67 -6.51 -5.91
N THR A 43 -10.53 -6.07 -4.66
CA THR A 43 -10.16 -4.69 -4.32
C THR A 43 -8.65 -4.40 -4.35
N PHE A 44 -7.80 -5.41 -4.15
CA PHE A 44 -6.35 -5.20 -4.11
C PHE A 44 -5.75 -4.58 -5.38
N PRO A 45 -6.16 -4.93 -6.62
CA PRO A 45 -5.67 -4.26 -7.82
C PRO A 45 -5.84 -2.73 -7.77
N TYR A 46 -6.98 -2.26 -7.26
CA TYR A 46 -7.25 -0.83 -7.11
C TYR A 46 -6.38 -0.20 -6.02
N PHE A 47 -6.17 -0.90 -4.90
CA PHE A 47 -5.23 -0.46 -3.86
C PHE A 47 -3.80 -0.31 -4.40
N TYR A 48 -3.29 -1.32 -5.10
CA TYR A 48 -1.95 -1.26 -5.68
C TYR A 48 -1.81 -0.17 -6.74
N LEU A 49 -2.85 0.03 -7.56
CA LEU A 49 -2.89 1.13 -8.52
C LEU A 49 -2.86 2.50 -7.81
N TRP A 50 -3.64 2.66 -6.73
CA TRP A 50 -3.63 3.87 -5.92
C TRP A 50 -2.23 4.18 -5.39
N VAL A 51 -1.57 3.20 -4.78
CA VAL A 51 -0.21 3.36 -4.24
C VAL A 51 0.78 3.71 -5.35
N LEU A 52 0.75 3.01 -6.49
CA LEU A 52 1.64 3.29 -7.63
C LEU A 52 1.47 4.72 -8.16
N VAL A 53 0.24 5.12 -8.45
CA VAL A 53 -0.03 6.45 -9.02
C VAL A 53 0.33 7.54 -8.01
N ASN A 54 -0.13 7.43 -6.77
CA ASN A 54 0.10 8.48 -5.78
C ASN A 54 1.57 8.57 -5.36
N SER A 55 2.28 7.45 -5.21
CA SER A 55 3.72 7.48 -4.87
C SER A 55 4.57 8.07 -5.98
N LEU A 56 4.28 7.76 -7.25
CA LEU A 56 4.97 8.36 -8.38
C LEU A 56 4.66 9.86 -8.50
N THR A 57 3.39 10.26 -8.42
CA THR A 57 3.00 11.68 -8.46
C THR A 57 3.66 12.45 -7.32
N ALA A 58 3.60 11.95 -6.10
CA ALA A 58 4.25 12.58 -4.95
C ALA A 58 5.77 12.66 -5.13
N ALA A 59 6.41 11.60 -5.64
CA ALA A 59 7.85 11.60 -5.93
C ALA A 59 8.20 12.71 -6.93
N LEU A 60 7.53 12.76 -8.08
CA LEU A 60 7.81 13.76 -9.13
C LEU A 60 7.64 15.20 -8.62
N VAL A 61 6.66 15.45 -7.75
CA VAL A 61 6.51 16.76 -7.10
C VAL A 61 7.66 17.02 -6.12
N CYS A 62 8.00 16.04 -5.27
CA CYS A 62 9.07 16.15 -4.29
C CYS A 62 10.47 16.26 -4.90
N TYR A 63 10.67 15.86 -6.15
CA TYR A 63 11.93 16.05 -6.86
C TYR A 63 12.38 17.52 -6.83
N PHE A 64 11.43 18.46 -6.91
CA PHE A 64 11.68 19.91 -6.88
C PHE A 64 11.63 20.54 -5.49
N VAL A 65 11.31 19.77 -4.44
CA VAL A 65 11.07 20.28 -3.08
C VAL A 65 12.03 19.66 -2.07
N ASN A 66 12.10 18.34 -2.01
CA ASN A 66 12.90 17.60 -1.03
C ASN A 66 13.38 16.27 -1.63
N LYS A 67 14.69 16.18 -1.91
CA LYS A 67 15.32 15.01 -2.56
C LYS A 67 15.23 13.74 -1.71
N THR A 68 15.28 13.87 -0.38
CA THR A 68 15.14 12.72 0.54
C THR A 68 13.74 12.11 0.43
N SER A 69 12.70 12.94 0.43
CA SER A 69 11.32 12.51 0.25
C SER A 69 11.12 11.88 -1.14
N PHE A 70 11.70 12.46 -2.18
CA PHE A 70 11.70 11.87 -3.53
C PHE A 70 12.25 10.43 -3.52
N ILE A 71 13.39 10.19 -2.89
CA ILE A 71 14.01 8.85 -2.82
C ILE A 71 13.06 7.86 -2.11
N PHE A 72 12.52 8.22 -0.94
CA PHE A 72 11.61 7.33 -0.22
C PHE A 72 10.31 7.05 -0.97
N LEU A 73 9.73 8.04 -1.63
CA LEU A 73 8.53 7.87 -2.45
C LEU A 73 8.79 6.98 -3.68
N MET A 74 9.98 7.10 -4.30
CA MET A 74 10.41 6.20 -5.37
C MET A 74 10.63 4.76 -4.86
N ILE A 75 11.14 4.58 -3.64
CA ILE A 75 11.24 3.25 -3.01
C ILE A 75 9.85 2.64 -2.84
N ILE A 76 8.87 3.40 -2.35
CA ILE A 76 7.47 2.94 -2.25
C ILE A 76 6.96 2.52 -3.63
N PHE A 77 7.11 3.37 -4.65
CA PHE A 77 6.69 3.08 -6.02
C PHE A 77 7.30 1.77 -6.54
N LEU A 78 8.63 1.66 -6.51
CA LEU A 78 9.35 0.52 -7.08
C LEU A 78 9.06 -0.79 -6.36
N THR A 79 8.94 -0.76 -5.03
CA THR A 79 8.63 -1.96 -4.23
C THR A 79 7.16 -2.39 -4.35
N THR A 80 6.26 -1.48 -4.71
CA THR A 80 4.84 -1.79 -4.96
C THR A 80 4.65 -2.68 -6.19
N ILE A 81 5.50 -2.56 -7.21
CA ILE A 81 5.40 -3.36 -8.46
C ILE A 81 5.53 -4.87 -8.20
N PRO A 82 6.63 -5.39 -7.60
CA PRO A 82 6.75 -6.82 -7.31
C PRO A 82 5.75 -7.27 -6.23
N ASN A 83 5.35 -6.40 -5.30
CA ASN A 83 4.31 -6.71 -4.33
C ASN A 83 2.97 -7.03 -5.02
N HIS A 84 2.59 -6.21 -6.01
CA HIS A 84 1.39 -6.43 -6.82
C HIS A 84 1.51 -7.63 -7.77
N ARG A 85 2.64 -7.75 -8.49
CA ARG A 85 2.78 -8.71 -9.61
C ARG A 85 3.20 -10.12 -9.18
N ILE A 86 3.88 -10.25 -8.05
CA ILE A 86 4.47 -11.53 -7.63
C ILE A 86 3.92 -11.94 -6.26
N LEU A 87 4.05 -11.09 -5.25
CA LEU A 87 3.69 -11.46 -3.88
C LEU A 87 2.18 -11.69 -3.75
N MET A 88 1.37 -10.82 -4.34
CA MET A 88 -0.08 -10.89 -4.25
C MET A 88 -0.68 -12.16 -4.92
N PRO A 89 -0.32 -12.55 -6.16
CA PRO A 89 -0.69 -13.85 -6.70
C PRO A 89 -0.26 -15.02 -5.82
N ALA A 90 0.97 -15.02 -5.30
CA ALA A 90 1.46 -16.08 -4.44
C ALA A 90 0.69 -16.21 -3.12
N ILE A 91 0.20 -15.10 -2.55
CA ILE A 91 -0.70 -15.09 -1.39
C ILE A 91 -2.04 -15.75 -1.73
N ASN A 92 -2.62 -15.39 -2.88
CA ASN A 92 -3.90 -15.94 -3.34
C ASN A 92 -3.77 -17.46 -3.57
N ASP A 93 -2.72 -17.91 -4.26
CA ASP A 93 -2.45 -19.34 -4.49
C ASP A 93 -2.27 -20.12 -3.19
N ALA A 94 -1.57 -19.54 -2.21
CA ALA A 94 -1.39 -20.15 -0.89
C ALA A 94 -2.71 -20.25 -0.12
N SER A 95 -3.60 -19.25 -0.27
CA SER A 95 -4.94 -19.28 0.30
C SER A 95 -5.83 -20.32 -0.40
N ASP A 96 -5.76 -20.44 -1.72
CA ASP A 96 -6.63 -21.32 -2.52
C ASP A 96 -6.24 -22.80 -2.37
N SER A 97 -4.95 -23.07 -2.25
CA SER A 97 -4.42 -24.42 -1.92
C SER A 97 -4.59 -24.81 -0.44
N GLY A 98 -5.14 -23.95 0.40
CA GLY A 98 -5.30 -24.20 1.84
C GLY A 98 -3.98 -24.26 2.63
N ASN A 99 -2.86 -23.84 2.03
CA ASN A 99 -1.55 -23.85 2.68
C ASN A 99 -1.41 -22.70 3.69
N LYS A 100 -1.96 -22.91 4.89
CA LYS A 100 -2.02 -21.91 5.96
C LYS A 100 -0.65 -21.34 6.36
N LYS A 101 0.41 -22.18 6.36
CA LYS A 101 1.76 -21.74 6.73
C LYS A 101 2.34 -20.79 5.67
N LYS A 102 2.26 -21.16 4.40
CA LYS A 102 2.72 -20.31 3.28
C LYS A 102 1.91 -19.02 3.22
N PHE A 103 0.59 -19.11 3.35
CA PHE A 103 -0.29 -17.94 3.38
C PHE A 103 0.10 -16.97 4.50
N ARG A 104 0.25 -17.45 5.74
CA ARG A 104 0.63 -16.61 6.89
C ARG A 104 1.95 -15.88 6.65
N ASN A 105 2.95 -16.57 6.12
CA ASN A 105 4.27 -15.98 5.88
C ASN A 105 4.22 -14.92 4.78
N LEU A 106 3.62 -15.23 3.63
CA LEU A 106 3.52 -14.28 2.50
C LEU A 106 2.63 -13.09 2.84
N HIS A 107 1.49 -13.33 3.47
CA HIS A 107 0.58 -12.28 3.90
C HIS A 107 1.25 -11.36 4.93
N GLY A 108 1.88 -11.94 5.96
CA GLY A 108 2.62 -11.16 6.96
C GLY A 108 3.73 -10.31 6.35
N PHE A 109 4.46 -10.85 5.37
CA PHE A 109 5.47 -10.08 4.63
C PHE A 109 4.86 -8.92 3.84
N SER A 110 3.73 -9.13 3.15
CA SER A 110 3.03 -8.04 2.44
C SER A 110 2.49 -6.94 3.38
N VAL A 111 2.04 -7.34 4.57
CA VAL A 111 1.57 -6.41 5.61
C VAL A 111 2.75 -5.58 6.11
N LEU A 112 3.91 -6.19 6.35
CA LEU A 112 5.11 -5.47 6.76
C LEU A 112 5.55 -4.44 5.72
N ILE A 113 5.57 -4.81 4.42
CA ILE A 113 5.88 -3.88 3.33
C ILE A 113 4.92 -2.69 3.34
N THR A 114 3.62 -2.96 3.40
CA THR A 114 2.58 -1.91 3.37
C THR A 114 2.69 -0.99 4.60
N PHE A 115 2.95 -1.56 5.77
CA PHE A 115 3.19 -0.79 6.99
C PHE A 115 4.44 0.09 6.86
N SER A 116 5.54 -0.44 6.30
CA SER A 116 6.74 0.36 6.01
C SER A 116 6.44 1.50 5.04
N HIS A 117 5.61 1.31 4.01
CA HIS A 117 5.20 2.39 3.10
C HIS A 117 4.43 3.49 3.85
N ILE A 118 3.51 3.12 4.74
CA ILE A 118 2.77 4.07 5.58
C ILE A 118 3.74 4.89 6.43
N VAL A 119 4.65 4.23 7.16
CA VAL A 119 5.65 4.91 8.01
C VAL A 119 6.56 5.82 7.18
N LEU A 120 7.04 5.36 6.02
CA LEU A 120 7.88 6.17 5.13
C LEU A 120 7.13 7.39 4.60
N SER A 121 5.87 7.25 4.20
CA SER A 121 5.06 8.40 3.75
C SER A 121 4.80 9.41 4.87
N ALA A 122 4.56 8.95 6.10
CA ALA A 122 4.46 9.83 7.27
C ALA A 122 5.79 10.55 7.57
N TYR A 123 6.91 9.83 7.45
CA TYR A 123 8.24 10.40 7.63
C TYR A 123 8.53 11.48 6.57
N CYS A 124 8.13 11.27 5.32
CA CYS A 124 8.19 12.31 4.28
C CYS A 124 7.39 13.57 4.64
N LEU A 125 6.20 13.43 5.23
CA LEU A 125 5.41 14.59 5.69
C LEU A 125 6.14 15.40 6.75
N SER A 126 6.91 14.75 7.63
CA SER A 126 7.67 15.45 8.69
C SER A 126 8.77 16.37 8.17
N PHE A 127 9.16 16.26 6.89
CA PHE A 127 10.09 17.20 6.26
C PHE A 127 9.42 18.44 5.67
N LEU A 128 8.09 18.48 5.62
CA LEU A 128 7.32 19.50 4.89
C LEU A 128 6.26 20.22 5.76
N LEU A 129 6.14 19.82 7.03
CA LEU A 129 5.28 20.42 8.06
C LEU A 129 6.15 21.08 9.12
#